data_AF-A0A1Y1BQY8-F1
#
_entry.id   AF-A0A1Y1BQY8-F1
#
_cell.length_a   1.000
_cell.length_b   1.000
_cell.length_c   1.000
_cell.angle_alpha   90.00
_cell.angle_beta   90.00
_cell.angle_gamma   90.00
#
_symmetry.space_group_name_H-M   'P 1'
#
loop_
_entity.id
_entity.type
_entity.pdbx_description
1 polymer ?
#
loop_
_entity_poly.entity_id
_entity_poly.type
_entity_poly.pdbx_seq_one_letter_code
_entity_poly.pdbx_strand_id
1 'polypeptide(L)'
;MSAFMPVISARQFIELVNQRLPSHHVFKAGMRVFLVRPASADADATEFDYSPRTRRASGVVIYVVDHVKSQFRVEPDLRLAGSG
;
A
#
# COMPACT_ATOMS: atom_id res chain seq x y z
N MET A 1 2.52 27.00 6.73
CA MET A 1 1.90 26.05 7.68
C MET A 1 2.41 24.67 7.35
N SER A 2 3.20 24.05 8.22
CA SER A 2 3.63 22.67 8.00
C SER A 2 2.37 21.79 8.14
N ALA A 3 1.91 21.19 7.05
CA ALA A 3 0.75 20.30 7.11
C ALA A 3 1.11 19.13 8.02
N PHE A 4 0.43 19.02 9.17
CA PHE A 4 0.57 17.86 10.04
C PHE A 4 0.05 16.64 9.28
N MET A 5 0.95 15.83 8.75
CA MET A 5 0.61 14.60 8.07
C MET A 5 0.43 13.50 9.13
N PRO A 6 -0.79 12.93 9.29
CA PRO A 6 -1.01 11.92 10.32
C PRO A 6 -0.12 10.70 10.06
N VAL A 7 0.45 10.16 11.14
CA VAL A 7 1.25 8.93 11.10
C VAL A 7 0.34 7.72 11.22
N ILE A 8 0.52 6.74 10.34
CA ILE A 8 -0.23 5.49 10.34
C ILE A 8 0.71 4.28 10.31
N SER A 9 0.24 3.19 10.91
CA SER A 9 0.93 1.89 10.85
C SER A 9 0.85 1.25 9.47
N ALA A 10 1.75 0.30 9.21
CA ALA A 10 1.73 -0.54 8.02
C ALA A 10 0.37 -1.22 7.77
N ARG A 11 -0.28 -1.70 8.84
CA ARG A 11 -1.61 -2.33 8.74
C ARG A 11 -2.68 -1.33 8.30
N GLN A 12 -2.73 -0.16 8.94
CA GLN A 12 -3.68 0.89 8.60
C GLN A 12 -3.48 1.38 7.16
N PHE A 13 -2.23 1.46 6.70
CA PHE A 13 -1.92 1.78 5.31
C PHE A 13 -2.57 0.77 4.35
N ILE A 14 -2.42 -0.53 4.58
CA ILE A 14 -3.03 -1.57 3.73
C ILE A 14 -4.55 -1.53 3.77
N GLU A 15 -5.15 -1.28 4.94
CA GLU A 15 -6.59 -1.13 5.09
C GLU A 15 -7.09 0.06 4.27
N LEU A 16 -6.44 1.22 4.35
CA LEU A 16 -6.81 2.42 3.58
C LEU A 16 -6.65 2.23 2.08
N VAL A 17 -5.54 1.62 1.63
CA VAL A 17 -5.33 1.33 0.21
C VAL A 17 -6.43 0.40 -0.31
N ASN A 18 -6.71 -0.71 0.37
CA ASN A 18 -7.76 -1.64 -0.05
C ASN A 18 -9.17 -1.04 0.00
N GLN A 19 -9.45 -0.14 0.93
CA GLN A 19 -10.71 0.61 0.96
C GLN A 19 -10.86 1.56 -0.25
N ARG A 20 -9.75 2.14 -0.72
CA ARG A 20 -9.75 3.13 -1.81
C ARG A 20 -9.59 2.53 -3.20
N LEU A 21 -9.00 1.34 -3.32
CA LEU A 21 -8.83 0.63 -4.60
C LEU A 21 -10.13 0.52 -5.43
N PRO A 22 -11.29 0.14 -4.85
CA PRO A 22 -12.54 0.04 -5.60
C PRO A 22 -13.03 1.34 -6.24
N SER A 23 -12.61 2.49 -5.69
CA SER A 23 -12.98 3.81 -6.22
C SER A 23 -12.22 4.18 -7.49
N HIS A 24 -11.17 3.45 -7.85
CA HIS A 24 -10.41 3.72 -9.07
C HIS A 24 -11.15 3.17 -10.31
N HIS A 25 -11.31 3.98 -11.36
CA HIS A 25 -12.16 3.68 -12.52
C HIS A 25 -11.78 2.42 -13.33
N VAL A 26 -10.54 1.95 -13.25
CA VAL A 26 -10.08 0.67 -13.87
C VAL A 26 -9.90 -0.48 -12.88
N PHE A 27 -10.39 -0.34 -11.65
CA PHE A 27 -10.41 -1.41 -10.66
C PHE A 27 -11.14 -2.65 -11.19
N LYS A 28 -10.65 -3.83 -10.78
CA LYS A 28 -11.30 -5.12 -11.00
C LYS A 28 -11.38 -5.88 -9.69
N ALA A 29 -12.51 -6.56 -9.49
CA ALA A 29 -12.69 -7.44 -8.35
C ALA A 29 -11.52 -8.43 -8.21
N GLY A 30 -11.04 -8.62 -6.99
CA GLY A 30 -9.85 -9.42 -6.69
C GLY A 30 -8.55 -8.62 -6.63
N MET A 31 -8.52 -7.36 -7.09
CA MET A 31 -7.39 -6.47 -6.84
C MET A 31 -7.30 -6.15 -5.34
N ARG A 32 -6.14 -6.44 -4.74
CA ARG A 32 -5.86 -6.12 -3.33
C ARG A 32 -4.37 -5.94 -3.10
N VAL A 33 -4.04 -5.18 -2.06
CA VAL A 33 -2.69 -5.01 -1.52
C VAL A 33 -2.60 -5.72 -0.17
N PHE A 34 -1.45 -6.25 0.19
CA PHE A 34 -1.21 -6.96 1.44
C PHE A 34 0.23 -6.77 1.93
N LEU A 35 0.44 -6.87 3.24
CA LEU A 35 1.79 -6.84 3.81
C LEU A 35 2.53 -8.12 3.45
N VAL A 36 3.80 -7.98 3.07
CA VAL A 36 4.74 -9.09 3.00
C VAL A 36 5.41 -9.18 4.35
N ARG A 37 5.18 -10.29 5.05
CA ARG A 37 5.85 -10.51 6.33
C ARG A 37 7.31 -10.91 6.08
N PRO A 38 8.29 -10.28 6.75
CA PRO A 38 9.64 -10.82 6.80
C PRO A 38 9.62 -12.24 7.39
N ALA A 39 10.63 -13.04 7.05
CA ALA A 39 10.74 -14.43 7.50
C ALA A 39 10.84 -14.59 9.03
N SER A 40 11.15 -13.50 9.75
CA SER A 40 11.14 -13.44 11.20
C SER A 40 9.80 -12.93 11.72
N ALA A 41 9.21 -13.65 12.68
CA ALA A 41 7.92 -13.32 13.27
C ALA A 41 7.91 -11.99 14.05
N ASP A 42 9.08 -11.52 14.49
CA ASP A 42 9.25 -10.33 15.31
C ASP A 42 9.64 -9.07 14.51
N ALA A 43 9.76 -9.18 13.19
CA ALA A 43 10.09 -8.04 12.35
C ALA A 43 8.83 -7.38 11.78
N ASP A 44 8.74 -6.06 11.94
CA ASP A 44 7.69 -5.27 11.30
C ASP A 44 7.74 -5.46 9.78
N ALA A 45 6.57 -5.56 9.15
CA ALA A 45 6.50 -5.58 7.70
C ALA A 45 7.04 -4.25 7.16
N THR A 46 8.10 -4.34 6.36
CA THR A 46 8.71 -3.19 5.63
C THR A 46 8.35 -3.23 4.16
N GLU A 47 7.64 -4.27 3.73
CA GLU A 47 7.24 -4.48 2.35
C GLU A 47 5.76 -4.79 2.23
N PHE A 48 5.19 -4.42 1.08
CA PHE A 48 3.86 -4.83 0.66
C PHE A 48 3.88 -5.37 -0.76
N ASP A 49 2.87 -6.14 -1.11
CA ASP A 49 2.65 -6.65 -2.46
C ASP A 49 1.17 -6.56 -2.82
N TYR A 50 0.84 -6.85 -4.07
CA TYR A 50 -0.51 -6.83 -4.60
C TYR A 50 -0.79 -8.03 -5.49
N SER A 51 -2.08 -8.33 -5.62
CA SER A 51 -2.59 -9.35 -6.53
C SER A 51 -3.79 -8.81 -7.30
N PRO A 52 -4.00 -9.19 -8.57
CA PRO A 52 -3.08 -9.98 -9.40
C PRO A 52 -1.87 -9.16 -9.88
N ARG A 53 -0.69 -9.79 -10.03
CA ARG A 53 0.51 -9.14 -10.57
C ARG A 53 0.43 -8.95 -12.08
N THR A 54 -0.35 -7.96 -12.52
CA THR A 54 -0.51 -7.57 -13.93
C THR A 54 -0.14 -6.10 -14.13
N ARG A 55 0.25 -5.71 -15.36
CA ARG A 55 0.56 -4.30 -15.68
C ARG A 55 -0.61 -3.34 -15.41
N ARG A 56 -1.85 -3.83 -15.56
CA ARG A 56 -3.04 -3.02 -15.23
C ARG A 56 -3.16 -2.84 -13.72
N ALA A 57 -3.04 -3.92 -12.95
CA ALA A 57 -3.11 -3.85 -11.49
C ALA A 57 -1.99 -2.99 -10.90
N SER A 58 -0.78 -3.07 -11.46
CA SER A 58 0.36 -2.27 -11.00
C SER A 58 0.08 -0.77 -11.08
N GLY A 59 -0.45 -0.27 -12.21
CA GLY A 59 -0.77 1.14 -12.38
C GLY A 59 -1.82 1.64 -11.38
N VAL A 60 -2.87 0.84 -11.14
CA VAL A 60 -3.92 1.18 -10.17
C VAL A 60 -3.39 1.20 -8.74
N VAL A 61 -2.63 0.17 -8.37
CA VAL A 61 -2.05 0.06 -7.03
C VAL A 61 -1.08 1.19 -6.77
N ILE A 62 -0.16 1.49 -7.70
CA ILE A 62 0.81 2.59 -7.56
C ILE A 62 0.07 3.91 -7.36
N TYR A 63 -0.93 4.22 -8.20
CA TYR A 63 -1.71 5.44 -8.06
C TYR A 63 -2.36 5.59 -6.68
N VAL A 64 -3.03 4.54 -6.19
CA VAL A 64 -3.72 4.59 -4.89
C VAL A 64 -2.72 4.64 -3.73
N VAL A 65 -1.61 3.91 -3.83
CA VAL A 65 -0.50 3.95 -2.86
C VAL A 65 0.08 5.35 -2.75
N ASP A 66 0.42 5.98 -3.87
CA ASP A 66 0.98 7.33 -3.89
C ASP A 66 -0.02 8.34 -3.35
N HIS A 67 -1.30 8.17 -3.66
CA HIS A 67 -2.35 9.02 -3.11
C HIS A 67 -2.47 8.89 -1.59
N VAL A 68 -2.40 7.68 -1.03
CA VAL A 68 -2.38 7.48 0.44
C VAL A 68 -1.10 8.09 1.04
N LYS A 69 0.08 7.85 0.45
CA LYS A 69 1.35 8.42 0.94
C LYS A 69 1.42 9.95 0.84
N SER A 70 0.64 10.57 -0.04
CA SER A 70 0.52 12.03 -0.11
C SER A 70 -0.26 12.64 1.07
N GLN A 71 -1.05 11.82 1.79
CA GLN A 71 -1.94 12.25 2.87
C GLN A 71 -1.48 11.75 4.25
N PHE A 72 -0.70 10.68 4.30
CA PHE A 72 -0.29 10.01 5.53
C PHE A 72 1.19 9.65 5.50
N ARG A 73 1.84 9.77 6.65
CA ARG A 73 3.19 9.24 6.86
C ARG A 73 3.06 7.80 7.36
N VAL A 74 3.69 6.85 6.67
CA VAL A 74 3.64 5.43 7.06
C VAL A 74 4.89 5.08 7.86
N GLU A 75 4.71 4.49 9.04
CA GLU A 75 5.81 4.00 9.88
C GLU A 75 5.61 2.51 10.26
N PRO A 76 6.61 1.64 10.01
CA PRO A 76 7.82 1.90 9.21
C PRO A 76 7.48 2.22 7.74
N ASP A 77 8.41 2.86 7.01
CA ASP A 77 8.21 3.09 5.57
C ASP A 77 8.08 1.75 4.84
N LEU A 78 7.08 1.66 3.98
CA LEU A 78 6.73 0.46 3.25
C LEU A 78 7.14 0.57 1.79
N ARG A 79 7.86 -0.45 1.29
CA ARG A 79 8.28 -0.56 -0.11
C ARG A 79 7.49 -1.65 -0.83
N LEU A 80 7.33 -1.52 -2.15
CA LEU A 80 6.73 -2.57 -2.95
C LEU A 80 7.72 -3.73 -3.10
N ALA A 81 7.29 -4.95 -2.81
CA ALA A 81 8.12 -6.15 -2.86
C ALA A 81 8.59 -6.48 -4.30
N GLY A 82 9.89 -6.75 -4.44
CA GLY A 82 10.50 -7.07 -5.74
C GLY A 82 10.72 -5.85 -6.65
N SER A 83 10.77 -4.65 -6.09
CA SER A 83 11.11 -3.41 -6.80
C SER A 83 12.61 -3.09 -6.80
N GLY A 84 13.46 -4.09 -6.54
CA GLY A 84 14.92 -4.00 -6.50
C GLY A 84 15.59 -4.51 -7.76
#